data_AF-A0A7R9EJH6-F1
#
_entry.id   AF-A0A7R9EJH6-F1
#
_cell.length_a   1.000
_cell.length_b   1.000
_cell.length_c   1.000
_cell.angle_alpha   90.00
_cell.angle_beta   90.00
_cell.angle_gamma   90.00
#
_symmetry.space_group_name_H-M   'P 1'
#
loop_
_entity.id
_entity.type
_entity.pdbx_description
1 polymer ?
#
loop_
_entity_poly.entity_id
_entity_poly.type
_entity_poly.pdbx_seq_one_letter_code
_entity_poly.pdbx_strand_id
1 'polypeptide(L)'
;MIASASLQRSAEMNQGHEKCMFHHDMELDHRPSTREALLPDMAGSYRMLLESLGENPDRQGLLKTPERAAKAMLFFTKGYDQSLEEVLNDAIFDEDHDEMVLVKDIEMFSMCEHHLVPFYGKVSIGYLPTKKILGLSKLAR
;
A
#
# COMPACT_ATOMS: atom_id res chain seq x y z
N MET A 1 -44.70 -42.14 23.68
CA MET A 1 -43.87 -40.93 23.49
C MET A 1 -42.79 -41.33 22.49
N ILE A 2 -43.02 -41.27 21.18
CA ILE A 2 -42.85 -40.11 20.28
C ILE A 2 -41.44 -39.50 20.50
N ALA A 3 -40.46 -39.50 19.59
CA ALA A 3 -40.48 -39.44 18.13
C ALA A 3 -39.23 -40.08 17.46
N SER A 4 -39.42 -40.52 16.22
CA SER A 4 -38.42 -40.73 15.16
C SER A 4 -37.95 -39.40 14.54
N ALA A 5 -36.71 -39.34 14.00
CA ALA A 5 -36.35 -38.66 12.74
C ALA A 5 -34.81 -38.69 12.54
N SER A 6 -34.27 -39.39 11.55
CA SER A 6 -33.99 -38.91 10.18
C SER A 6 -32.57 -38.38 10.00
N LEU A 7 -31.77 -39.07 9.18
CA LEU A 7 -30.58 -38.52 8.53
C LEU A 7 -30.96 -37.24 7.77
N GLN A 8 -30.12 -36.21 7.86
CA GLN A 8 -29.89 -35.28 6.76
C GLN A 8 -28.47 -34.73 6.83
N ARG A 9 -27.74 -35.00 5.75
CA ARG A 9 -26.45 -34.42 5.39
C ARG A 9 -26.77 -33.06 4.78
N SER A 10 -26.19 -31.97 5.29
CA SER A 10 -26.18 -30.68 4.59
C SER A 10 -24.78 -30.10 4.61
N ALA A 11 -24.26 -29.88 3.41
CA ALA A 11 -23.07 -29.08 3.15
C ALA A 11 -23.40 -27.61 3.39
N GLU A 12 -22.47 -26.86 3.97
CA GLU A 12 -22.27 -25.44 3.63
C GLU A 12 -20.89 -24.97 4.05
N MET A 13 -20.33 -24.11 3.20
CA MET A 13 -18.93 -23.78 3.03
C MET A 13 -18.78 -22.26 3.23
N ASN A 14 -17.74 -21.87 3.95
CA ASN A 14 -17.00 -20.60 3.83
C ASN A 14 -17.51 -19.31 4.51
N GLN A 15 -16.51 -18.45 4.78
CA GLN A 15 -16.50 -17.05 5.20
C GLN A 15 -16.49 -16.81 6.72
N GLY A 16 -15.54 -16.06 7.29
CA GLY A 16 -14.52 -15.22 6.69
C GLY A 16 -13.58 -14.67 7.77
N HIS A 17 -12.39 -14.29 7.33
CA HIS A 17 -11.33 -13.63 8.08
C HIS A 17 -11.86 -12.59 9.08
N GLU A 18 -11.43 -12.72 10.35
CA GLU A 18 -11.54 -11.66 11.34
C GLU A 18 -10.93 -10.38 10.76
N LYS A 19 -11.80 -9.38 10.62
CA LYS A 19 -11.49 -8.05 10.11
C LYS A 19 -10.39 -7.44 10.97
N CYS A 20 -9.27 -7.10 10.35
CA CYS A 20 -8.35 -6.11 10.91
C CYS A 20 -9.13 -4.79 11.00
N MET A 21 -9.68 -4.52 12.19
CA MET A 21 -10.42 -3.29 12.48
C MET A 21 -9.42 -2.13 12.44
N PHE A 22 -9.33 -1.46 11.30
CA PHE A 22 -8.84 -0.09 11.28
C PHE A 22 -9.76 0.73 12.20
N HIS A 23 -9.21 1.32 13.25
CA HIS A 23 -9.93 2.26 14.10
C HIS A 23 -10.46 3.41 13.23
N HIS A 24 -11.73 3.30 12.86
CA HIS A 24 -12.47 4.27 12.07
C HIS A 24 -13.21 5.21 13.04
N ASP A 25 -12.48 5.94 13.88
CA ASP A 25 -13.08 6.95 14.77
C ASP A 25 -12.11 8.12 14.98
N MET A 26 -11.90 8.87 13.90
CA MET A 26 -11.59 10.29 14.00
C MET A 26 -12.24 10.92 12.77
N GLU A 27 -13.33 11.66 12.96
CA GLU A 27 -14.00 12.42 11.89
C GLU A 27 -12.98 13.35 11.22
N LEU A 28 -12.43 12.91 10.09
CA LEU A 28 -11.52 13.67 9.24
C LEU A 28 -12.34 14.41 8.16
N ASP A 29 -13.27 15.25 8.59
CA ASP A 29 -14.13 16.03 7.67
C ASP A 29 -13.36 17.21 7.00
N HIS A 30 -12.04 17.25 7.20
CA HIS A 30 -11.12 18.24 6.61
C HIS A 30 -9.95 17.60 5.86
N ARG A 31 -10.05 16.33 5.45
CA ARG A 31 -8.99 15.76 4.59
C ARG A 31 -9.00 16.54 3.26
N PRO A 32 -7.88 17.19 2.88
CA PRO A 32 -7.84 17.94 1.63
C PRO A 32 -8.14 17.05 0.43
N SER A 33 -8.74 17.64 -0.61
CA SER A 33 -9.24 16.91 -1.79
C SER A 33 -8.14 16.28 -2.64
N THR A 34 -6.89 16.74 -2.53
CA THR A 34 -5.74 16.15 -3.21
C THR A 34 -4.49 16.12 -2.32
N ARG A 35 -3.52 15.26 -2.65
CA ARG A 35 -2.24 15.19 -1.92
C ARG A 35 -1.46 16.50 -2.00
N GLU A 36 -1.55 17.22 -3.11
CA GLU A 36 -0.86 18.49 -3.31
C GLU A 36 -1.34 19.54 -2.32
N ALA A 37 -2.61 19.49 -1.91
CA ALA A 37 -3.15 20.40 -0.91
C ALA A 37 -2.58 20.15 0.51
N LEU A 38 -1.95 19.01 0.78
CA LEU A 38 -1.20 18.76 2.02
C LEU A 38 0.18 19.43 2.05
N LEU A 39 0.71 19.85 0.88
CA LEU A 39 2.09 20.34 0.77
C LEU A 39 2.41 21.52 1.69
N PRO A 40 1.57 22.56 1.83
CA PRO A 40 1.87 23.69 2.70
C PRO A 40 2.04 23.27 4.16
N ASP A 41 1.12 22.47 4.68
CA ASP A 41 1.12 22.03 6.08
C ASP A 41 2.27 21.07 6.38
N MET A 42 2.55 20.14 5.47
CA MET A 42 3.69 19.23 5.58
C MET A 42 5.02 19.99 5.51
N ALA A 43 5.15 20.96 4.62
CA ALA A 43 6.35 21.80 4.54
C ALA A 43 6.52 22.62 5.83
N GLY A 44 5.44 23.17 6.39
CA GLY A 44 5.47 23.80 7.72
C GLY A 44 5.99 22.86 8.81
N SER A 45 5.51 21.62 8.82
CA SER A 45 5.94 20.58 9.77
C SER A 45 7.43 20.24 9.64
N TYR A 46 7.94 20.08 8.41
CA TYR A 46 9.37 19.85 8.19
C TYR A 46 10.23 21.04 8.58
N ARG A 47 9.75 22.28 8.39
CA ARG A 47 10.47 23.48 8.85
C ARG A 47 10.59 23.47 10.37
N MET A 48 9.50 23.19 11.07
CA MET A 48 9.47 23.07 12.53
C MET A 48 10.40 21.96 13.04
N LEU A 49 10.47 20.84 12.34
CA LEU A 49 11.40 19.75 12.65
C LEU A 49 12.86 20.21 12.53
N LEU A 50 13.22 20.96 11.47
CA LEU A 50 14.58 21.52 11.32
C LEU A 50 14.93 22.46 12.49
N GLU A 51 14.02 23.35 12.86
CA GLU A 51 14.21 24.26 14.00
C GLU A 51 14.38 23.49 15.31
N SER A 52 13.57 22.45 15.53
CA SER A 52 13.62 21.60 16.73
C SER A 52 14.93 20.82 16.84
N LEU A 53 15.58 20.53 15.70
CA LEU A 53 16.91 19.92 15.65
C LEU A 53 18.06 20.93 15.86
N GLY A 54 17.75 22.23 16.01
CA GLY A 54 18.74 23.30 16.16
C GLY A 54 19.37 23.79 14.86
N GLU A 55 18.82 23.40 13.70
CA GLU A 55 19.26 23.92 12.40
C GLU A 55 18.68 25.32 12.14
N ASN A 56 19.34 26.11 11.28
CA ASN A 56 18.80 27.37 10.75
C ASN A 56 18.09 27.10 9.41
N PRO A 57 16.74 27.09 9.33
CA PRO A 57 16.02 26.81 8.09
C PRO A 57 16.26 27.84 6.98
N ASP A 58 16.70 29.05 7.35
CA ASP A 58 16.91 30.16 6.42
C ASP A 58 18.32 30.13 5.78
N ARG A 59 19.16 29.14 6.14
CA ARG A 59 20.45 28.94 5.45
C ARG A 59 20.23 28.45 4.03
N GLN A 60 21.11 28.85 3.10
CA GLN A 60 20.98 28.58 1.66
C GLN A 60 20.60 27.13 1.31
N GLY A 61 21.18 26.14 2.01
CA GLY A 61 20.91 24.72 1.76
C GLY A 61 19.52 24.23 2.20
N LEU A 62 18.90 24.89 3.19
CA LEU A 62 17.64 24.47 3.81
C LEU A 62 16.41 25.25 3.36
N LEU A 63 16.56 26.39 2.68
CA LEU A 63 15.43 27.23 2.22
C LEU A 63 14.33 26.42 1.51
N LYS A 64 14.72 25.45 0.69
CA LYS A 64 13.79 24.56 -0.04
C LYS A 64 13.67 23.16 0.56
N THR A 65 14.39 22.84 1.65
CA THR A 65 14.32 21.51 2.28
C THR A 65 12.92 21.16 2.75
N PRO A 66 12.15 22.04 3.43
CA PRO A 66 10.82 21.67 3.90
C PRO A 66 9.87 21.24 2.78
N GLU A 67 9.86 21.98 1.68
CA GLU A 67 9.07 21.65 0.50
C GLU A 67 9.54 20.34 -0.17
N ARG A 68 10.85 20.16 -0.33
CA ARG A 68 11.43 18.93 -0.91
C ARG A 68 11.11 17.70 -0.05
N ALA A 69 11.23 17.82 1.27
CA ALA A 69 10.96 16.74 2.21
C ALA A 69 9.47 16.36 2.21
N ALA A 70 8.56 17.35 2.17
CA ALA A 70 7.13 17.12 2.02
C ALA A 70 6.81 16.35 0.72
N LYS A 71 7.33 16.81 -0.41
CA LYS A 71 7.17 16.13 -1.71
C LYS A 71 7.72 14.71 -1.71
N ALA A 72 8.89 14.49 -1.11
CA ALA A 72 9.48 13.16 -0.99
C ALA A 72 8.60 12.22 -0.16
N MET A 73 8.10 12.67 0.99
CA MET A 73 7.21 11.87 1.84
C MET A 73 5.90 11.52 1.13
N LEU A 74 5.30 12.47 0.42
CA LEU A 74 4.10 12.21 -0.39
C LEU A 74 4.36 11.17 -1.47
N PHE A 75 5.54 11.18 -2.09
CA PHE A 75 5.94 10.18 -3.08
C PHE A 75 6.15 8.80 -2.46
N PHE A 76 6.84 8.70 -1.32
CA PHE A 76 7.06 7.43 -0.63
C PHE A 76 5.75 6.77 -0.17
N THR A 77 4.72 7.57 0.06
CA THR A 77 3.40 7.13 0.52
C THR A 77 2.32 7.19 -0.56
N LYS A 78 2.70 7.34 -1.83
CA LYS A 78 1.74 7.44 -2.95
C LYS A 78 0.88 6.18 -3.14
N GLY A 79 1.37 5.03 -2.66
CA GLY A 79 0.69 3.74 -2.78
C GLY A 79 -0.68 3.68 -2.12
N TYR A 80 -0.96 4.55 -1.14
CA TYR A 80 -2.28 4.63 -0.50
C TYR A 80 -3.39 5.10 -1.44
N ASP A 81 -3.04 5.83 -2.51
CA ASP A 81 -4.01 6.38 -3.45
C ASP A 81 -4.06 5.57 -4.76
N GLN A 82 -3.33 4.46 -4.86
CA GLN A 82 -3.34 3.58 -6.02
C GLN A 82 -4.44 2.53 -5.87
N SER A 83 -5.25 2.34 -6.91
CA SER A 83 -6.20 1.23 -6.97
C SER A 83 -5.58 0.02 -7.65
N LEU A 84 -5.95 -1.18 -7.19
CA LEU A 84 -5.49 -2.42 -7.82
C LEU A 84 -5.99 -2.53 -9.27
N GLU A 85 -7.19 -2.05 -9.55
CA GLU A 85 -7.81 -2.07 -10.89
C GLU A 85 -6.99 -1.26 -11.90
N GLU A 86 -6.59 -0.03 -11.55
CA GLU A 86 -5.71 0.80 -12.39
C GLU A 86 -4.31 0.21 -12.56
N VAL A 87 -3.77 -0.44 -11.52
CA VAL A 87 -2.46 -1.11 -11.61
C VAL A 87 -2.51 -2.29 -12.58
N LEU A 88 -3.55 -3.13 -12.48
CA LEU A 88 -3.74 -4.30 -13.34
C LEU A 88 -4.00 -3.91 -14.80
N ASN A 89 -4.89 -2.94 -15.05
CA ASN A 89 -5.22 -2.41 -16.38
C ASN A 89 -5.46 -3.52 -17.42
N ASP A 90 -6.31 -4.49 -17.07
CA ASP A 90 -6.70 -5.64 -17.91
C ASP A 90 -5.55 -6.48 -18.48
N ALA A 91 -4.35 -6.43 -17.87
CA ALA A 91 -3.18 -7.17 -18.32
C ALA A 91 -3.22 -8.65 -17.87
N ILE A 92 -4.35 -9.31 -18.09
CA ILE A 92 -4.59 -10.71 -17.80
C ILE A 92 -4.75 -11.43 -19.14
N PHE A 93 -3.93 -12.44 -19.37
CA PHE A 93 -3.90 -13.18 -20.63
C PHE A 93 -4.40 -14.60 -20.40
N ASP A 94 -5.28 -15.07 -21.26
CA ASP A 94 -5.71 -16.48 -21.27
C ASP A 94 -4.64 -17.31 -21.98
N GLU A 95 -3.71 -17.86 -21.18
CA GLU A 95 -2.72 -18.84 -21.62
C GLU A 95 -2.98 -20.14 -20.87
N ASP A 96 -3.09 -21.26 -21.59
CA ASP A 96 -3.28 -22.60 -21.01
C ASP A 96 -1.96 -23.10 -20.39
N HIS A 97 -1.47 -22.35 -19.43
CA HIS A 97 -0.25 -22.59 -18.69
C HIS A 97 -0.62 -22.98 -17.26
N ASP A 98 -0.07 -24.11 -16.82
CA ASP A 98 -0.29 -24.71 -15.50
C ASP A 98 1.04 -24.94 -14.74
N GLU A 99 2.13 -24.31 -15.19
CA GLU A 99 3.43 -24.34 -14.53
C GLU A 99 3.66 -23.09 -13.69
N MET A 100 4.55 -23.20 -12.71
CA MET A 100 4.88 -22.11 -11.79
C MET A 100 5.50 -20.91 -12.53
N VAL A 101 4.90 -19.73 -12.35
CA VAL A 101 5.49 -18.46 -12.76
C VAL A 101 6.27 -17.89 -11.59
N LEU A 102 7.53 -17.50 -11.83
CA LEU A 102 8.43 -16.99 -10.81
C LEU A 102 9.15 -15.73 -11.29
N VAL A 103 8.89 -14.61 -10.62
CA VAL A 103 9.61 -13.36 -10.82
C VAL A 103 10.47 -13.10 -9.58
N LYS A 104 11.78 -12.97 -9.78
CA LYS A 104 12.76 -12.80 -8.72
C LYS A 104 13.38 -11.42 -8.76
N ASP A 105 13.97 -11.05 -7.63
CA ASP A 105 14.83 -9.88 -7.51
C ASP A 105 14.14 -8.54 -7.87
N ILE A 106 12.83 -8.40 -7.61
CA ILE A 106 12.12 -7.12 -7.76
C ILE A 106 12.62 -6.17 -6.68
N GLU A 107 13.24 -5.06 -7.07
CA GLU A 107 13.68 -4.03 -6.14
C GLU A 107 12.48 -3.39 -5.44
N MET A 108 12.54 -3.33 -4.12
CA MET A 108 11.48 -2.74 -3.30
C MET A 108 12.08 -1.71 -2.35
N PHE A 109 11.40 -0.57 -2.27
CA PHE A 109 11.67 0.52 -1.34
C PHE A 109 10.39 0.80 -0.57
N SER A 110 10.49 0.86 0.76
CA SER A 110 9.36 1.15 1.62
C SER A 110 9.81 1.96 2.84
N MET A 111 8.86 2.34 3.68
CA MET A 111 9.05 3.15 4.87
C MET A 111 8.64 2.35 6.11
N CYS A 112 9.51 2.29 7.12
CA CYS A 112 9.16 1.67 8.39
C CYS A 112 8.21 2.61 9.15
N GLU A 113 6.98 2.19 9.41
CA GLU A 113 5.98 2.99 10.13
C GLU A 113 6.39 3.38 11.56
N HIS A 114 7.21 2.56 12.22
CA HIS A 114 7.65 2.79 13.59
C HIS A 114 8.63 3.98 13.73
N HIS A 115 9.42 4.24 12.70
CA HIS A 115 10.53 5.20 12.77
C HIS A 115 10.54 6.22 11.63
N LEU A 116 9.70 6.01 10.62
CA LEU A 116 9.70 6.76 9.36
C LEU A 116 11.08 6.78 8.68
N VAL A 117 11.81 5.67 8.78
CA VAL A 117 13.10 5.46 8.11
C VAL A 117 12.90 4.47 6.95
N PRO A 118 13.50 4.73 5.77
CA PRO A 118 13.41 3.82 4.64
C PRO A 118 14.02 2.45 4.94
N PHE A 119 13.39 1.40 4.43
CA PHE A 119 14.02 0.09 4.27
C PHE A 119 13.87 -0.36 2.82
N TYR A 120 14.85 -1.13 2.36
CA TYR A 120 14.92 -1.58 0.97
C TYR A 120 15.34 -3.05 0.93
N GLY A 121 14.95 -3.71 -0.14
CA GLY A 121 15.24 -5.12 -0.32
C GLY A 121 14.77 -5.62 -1.67
N LYS A 122 14.61 -6.94 -1.75
CA LYS A 122 14.15 -7.61 -2.94
C LYS A 122 12.94 -8.46 -2.64
N VAL A 123 11.95 -8.41 -3.51
CA VAL A 123 10.75 -9.25 -3.45
C VAL A 123 10.84 -10.29 -4.57
N SER A 124 10.50 -11.53 -4.24
CA SER A 124 10.34 -12.59 -5.23
C SER A 124 8.92 -13.12 -5.13
N ILE A 125 8.22 -13.18 -6.26
CA ILE A 125 6.82 -13.57 -6.34
C ILE A 125 6.74 -14.85 -7.16
N GLY A 126 6.14 -15.88 -6.58
CA GLY A 126 5.83 -17.14 -7.25
C GLY A 126 4.33 -17.41 -7.18
N TYR A 127 3.71 -17.79 -8.29
CA TYR A 127 2.31 -18.22 -8.32
C TYR A 127 2.08 -19.34 -9.34
N LEU A 128 1.03 -20.12 -9.13
CA LEU A 128 0.58 -21.15 -10.06
C LEU A 128 -0.66 -20.63 -10.82
N PRO A 129 -0.54 -20.30 -12.11
CA PRO A 129 -1.66 -19.81 -12.90
C PRO A 129 -2.74 -20.89 -13.07
N THR A 130 -3.99 -20.46 -13.24
CA THR A 130 -5.11 -21.34 -13.65
C THR A 130 -5.69 -20.77 -14.93
N LYS A 131 -5.07 -21.12 -16.07
CA LYS A 131 -5.42 -20.65 -17.43
C LYS A 131 -5.27 -19.14 -17.69
N LYS A 132 -4.91 -18.38 -16.65
CA LYS A 132 -4.75 -16.93 -16.70
C LYS A 132 -3.40 -16.53 -16.15
N ILE A 133 -2.68 -15.73 -16.91
CA ILE A 133 -1.37 -15.19 -16.55
C ILE A 133 -1.47 -13.68 -16.41
N LEU A 134 -0.87 -13.16 -15.34
CA LEU A 134 -0.70 -11.72 -15.16
C LEU A 134 0.54 -11.27 -15.94
N GLY A 135 0.42 -10.20 -16.71
CA GLY A 135 1.56 -9.60 -17.40
C GLY A 135 2.71 -9.31 -16.42
N LEU A 136 3.91 -9.84 -16.72
CA LEU A 136 5.04 -9.84 -15.78
C LEU A 136 5.41 -8.44 -15.27
N SER A 137 5.23 -7.40 -16.09
CA SER A 137 5.49 -6.00 -15.73
C SER A 137 4.51 -5.44 -14.69
N LYS A 138 3.41 -6.13 -14.38
CA LYS A 138 2.44 -5.75 -13.35
C LYS A 138 2.80 -6.28 -11.97
N LEU A 139 3.61 -7.32 -11.88
CA LEU A 139 4.07 -7.88 -10.61
C LEU A 139 5.00 -6.92 -9.85
N ALA A 140 5.65 -6.00 -10.56
CA ALA A 140 6.56 -5.00 -9.99
C ALA A 140 5.91 -3.61 -9.80
N ARG A 141 4.59 -3.48 -9.98
CA ARG A 141 3.89 -2.19 -9.95
C ARG A 141 3.05 -1.99 -8.71
#